data_AF-A0A9P5WZW4-F1
#
_entry.id   AF-A0A9P5WZW4-F1
#
_cell.length_a   1.000
_cell.length_b   1.000
_cell.length_c   1.000
_cell.angle_alpha   90.00
_cell.angle_beta   90.00
_cell.angle_gamma   90.00
#
_symmetry.space_group_name_H-M   'P 1'
#
loop_
_entity.id
_entity.type
_entity.pdbx_description
1 polymer ?
#
loop_
_entity_poly.entity_id
_entity_poly.type
_entity_poly.pdbx_seq_one_letter_code
_entity_poly.pdbx_strand_id
1 'polypeptide(L)'
;MSLPDSMISLFNSATTRPDGTKTTLGQQAIEMLRSGGPGFTEVATSDNEQRVIAVPLQKLDRCYVCDKRDGLRLCNSCASAIYCSRECQKRDWREHKLACAQTHQINLKTFHPFIAYMFEYLRARCAPHHDPDSFHPALRRKILKAPIPGPRKSYPTEKPIHHTIVLGDTHDMQDGRGIPAWFRGPGARAMAHEDKMKVYHQVIRELFAFELTVAVSLILLSEVYSTYLVCKDDDYDDEDEEYPDPEPTDPWEPRPCFRLEHGKSPISDFGIAKGRIVGSANRVQTYTYYDPKTNTRTMVHDPDNHYWMYFRTIKGEEITLDCAGSSFGMEAYVDTSHCLEKLPEVFRIKGSTRVPADFRTPGPLDSASAKKQPYTLVEEHRFSVMHNTSLHEALSTTYIRETAHGKAIIREFMDMVLSASTTTPSASSPTSTSIPAPKRCTVEQEERVYWYRVIGSPMLSQILSGRHWLEWGKTSLHHDNLWDILKQDSANGVNGQGSEGTKRGVDEFLKGSRFDPKCKEFLGADAQEGGGPTKGGFEGLWGLVNEGMGLDWSDRCQN
;
A
#
# COMPACT_ATOMS: atom_id res chain seq x y z
N MET A 1 37.65 13.72 33.03
CA MET A 1 37.54 14.10 31.61
C MET A 1 36.13 13.76 31.18
N SER A 2 35.25 14.75 31.26
CA SER A 2 33.83 14.67 30.94
C SER A 2 33.62 14.94 29.44
N LEU A 3 32.76 14.14 28.81
CA LEU A 3 32.26 14.35 27.45
C LEU A 3 31.21 15.48 27.44
N PRO A 4 31.07 16.24 26.35
CA PRO A 4 30.18 17.41 26.32
C PRO A 4 28.70 17.04 26.07
N ASP A 5 27.81 17.76 26.75
CA ASP A 5 26.33 17.69 26.74
C ASP A 5 25.63 17.98 25.38
N SER A 6 26.32 17.83 24.25
CA SER A 6 25.80 18.17 22.92
C SER A 6 25.29 16.98 22.09
N MET A 7 25.22 15.77 22.67
CA MET A 7 24.70 14.57 21.99
C MET A 7 23.34 14.06 22.49
N ILE A 8 22.71 14.73 23.45
CA ILE A 8 21.37 14.37 23.96
C ILE A 8 20.38 15.48 23.59
N SER A 9 20.04 15.60 22.30
CA SER A 9 18.86 16.40 21.89
C SER A 9 18.19 15.96 20.57
N LEU A 10 18.58 14.82 19.99
CA LEU A 10 18.11 14.37 18.67
C LEU A 10 16.98 13.31 18.70
N PHE A 11 16.12 13.31 19.73
CA PHE A 11 14.97 12.41 19.84
C PHE A 11 13.70 13.09 20.39
N ASN A 12 13.28 14.18 19.75
CA ASN A 12 12.03 14.88 20.08
C ASN A 12 11.18 15.15 18.83
N SER A 13 10.56 14.11 18.29
CA SER A 13 9.37 14.22 17.43
C SER A 13 8.32 13.19 17.84
N ALA A 14 7.99 13.17 19.12
CA ALA A 14 6.76 12.57 19.63
C ALA A 14 5.86 13.71 20.10
N THR A 15 4.56 13.68 19.79
CA THR A 15 3.62 14.54 20.50
C THR A 15 3.59 14.09 21.95
N THR A 16 4.13 14.90 22.85
CA THR A 16 4.04 14.67 24.28
C THR A 16 2.58 14.78 24.67
N ARG A 17 2.03 13.72 25.27
CA ARG A 17 0.73 13.82 25.96
C ARG A 17 0.84 14.85 27.09
N PRO A 18 -0.29 15.42 27.56
CA PRO A 18 -0.30 16.34 28.70
C PRO A 18 0.38 15.78 29.97
N ASP A 19 0.47 14.45 30.09
CA ASP A 19 1.13 13.72 31.18
C ASP A 19 2.66 13.55 31.00
N GLY A 20 3.26 14.09 29.93
CA GLY A 20 4.69 13.97 29.65
C GLY A 20 5.09 12.68 28.92
N THR A 21 4.16 11.75 28.66
CA THR A 21 4.46 10.51 27.96
C THR A 21 4.59 10.72 26.45
N LYS A 22 5.63 10.13 25.86
CA LYS A 22 5.85 10.13 24.41
C LYS A 22 5.16 8.92 23.80
N THR A 23 4.13 9.12 22.99
CA THR A 23 3.54 8.05 22.19
C THR A 23 4.34 7.84 20.90
N THR A 24 4.59 6.59 20.56
CA THR A 24 5.24 6.21 19.30
C THR A 24 4.25 6.31 18.13
N LEU A 25 4.74 6.48 16.90
CA LEU A 25 3.91 6.57 15.68
C LEU A 25 2.93 5.39 15.52
N GLY A 26 3.35 4.19 15.94
CA GLY A 26 2.49 3.02 15.96
C GLY A 26 1.30 3.11 16.87
N GLN A 27 1.51 3.66 18.07
CA GLN A 27 0.43 3.81 19.04
C GLN A 27 -0.62 4.79 18.54
N GLN A 28 -0.22 5.86 17.84
CA GLN A 28 -1.16 6.81 17.23
C GLN A 28 -1.99 6.19 16.11
N ALA A 29 -1.37 5.38 15.24
CA ALA A 29 -2.10 4.67 14.19
C ALA A 29 -3.10 3.66 14.77
N ILE A 30 -2.71 2.94 15.83
CA ILE A 30 -3.60 2.04 16.56
C ILE A 30 -4.75 2.81 17.21
N GLU A 31 -4.48 3.96 17.82
CA GLU A 31 -5.50 4.82 18.46
C GLU A 31 -6.46 5.43 17.42
N MET A 32 -5.96 5.81 16.23
CA MET A 32 -6.78 6.22 15.09
C MET A 32 -7.70 5.10 14.58
N LEU A 33 -7.21 3.86 14.53
CA LEU A 33 -8.03 2.69 14.16
C LEU A 33 -9.09 2.40 15.22
N ARG A 34 -8.75 2.52 16.51
CA ARG A 34 -9.67 2.30 17.64
C ARG A 34 -10.75 3.37 17.77
N SER A 35 -10.45 4.61 17.39
CA SER A 35 -11.39 5.75 17.52
C SER A 35 -12.33 5.90 16.31
N GLY A 36 -12.16 5.10 15.25
CA GLY A 36 -12.85 5.26 13.98
C GLY A 36 -14.26 4.67 13.91
N GLY A 37 -15.25 5.32 14.54
CA GLY A 37 -16.69 5.31 14.18
C GLY A 37 -17.46 3.97 14.10
N PRO A 38 -18.81 4.00 14.13
CA PRO A 38 -19.64 2.80 13.98
C PRO A 38 -19.44 2.19 12.59
N GLY A 39 -18.74 1.05 12.52
CA GLY A 39 -18.45 0.34 11.26
C GLY A 39 -17.11 -0.39 11.24
N PHE A 40 -16.19 -0.06 12.15
CA PHE A 40 -15.05 -0.94 12.42
C PHE A 40 -15.51 -1.98 13.45
N THR A 41 -16.04 -3.12 13.00
CA THR A 41 -16.08 -4.29 13.88
C THR A 41 -14.64 -4.59 14.23
N GLU A 42 -14.28 -4.35 15.49
CA GLU A 42 -13.01 -4.77 16.05
C GLU A 42 -12.87 -6.25 15.75
N VAL A 43 -12.03 -6.58 14.76
CA VAL A 43 -11.58 -7.96 14.59
C VAL A 43 -10.71 -8.18 15.82
N ALA A 44 -11.32 -8.68 16.90
CA ALA A 44 -10.63 -9.06 18.10
C ALA A 44 -9.63 -10.15 17.71
N THR A 45 -8.42 -9.74 17.35
CA THR A 45 -7.31 -10.66 17.16
C THR A 45 -6.92 -11.07 18.56
N SER A 46 -7.15 -12.34 18.92
CA SER A 46 -6.73 -12.83 20.22
C SER A 46 -5.23 -12.59 20.39
N ASP A 47 -4.83 -12.34 21.62
CA ASP A 47 -3.47 -11.94 21.97
C ASP A 47 -2.40 -12.99 21.59
N ASN A 48 -2.82 -14.18 21.16
CA ASN A 48 -1.99 -15.35 20.91
C ASN A 48 -2.00 -15.85 19.46
N GLU A 49 -2.51 -15.08 18.49
CA GLU A 49 -2.50 -15.50 17.07
C GLU A 49 -1.08 -15.57 16.49
N GLN A 50 -0.51 -16.78 16.40
CA GLN A 50 0.73 -17.03 15.67
C GLN A 50 0.42 -17.25 14.18
N ARG A 51 1.10 -16.47 13.32
CA ARG A 51 1.04 -16.63 11.87
C ARG A 51 2.14 -17.57 11.41
N VAL A 52 1.77 -18.55 10.60
CA VAL A 52 2.73 -19.40 9.88
C VAL A 52 2.73 -18.99 8.42
N ILE A 53 3.86 -18.52 7.90
CA ILE A 53 3.99 -18.20 6.48
C ILE A 53 4.25 -19.49 5.70
N ALA A 54 3.29 -19.87 4.87
CA ALA A 54 3.30 -21.06 4.07
C ALA A 54 3.66 -20.72 2.62
N VAL A 55 4.93 -20.96 2.27
CA VAL A 55 5.48 -20.59 0.97
C VAL A 55 5.20 -21.67 -0.09
N PRO A 56 4.78 -21.29 -1.32
CA PRO A 56 4.62 -22.21 -2.44
C PRO A 56 5.92 -22.92 -2.86
N LEU A 57 5.75 -24.03 -3.58
CA LEU A 57 6.86 -24.77 -4.17
C LEU A 57 7.54 -23.94 -5.27
N GLN A 58 8.88 -23.88 -5.22
CA GLN A 58 9.69 -23.17 -6.23
C GLN A 58 9.76 -23.91 -7.58
N LYS A 59 9.70 -25.24 -7.54
CA LYS A 59 9.87 -26.12 -8.70
C LYS A 59 9.14 -27.43 -8.52
N LEU A 60 8.84 -28.07 -9.65
CA LEU A 60 8.23 -29.40 -9.69
C LEU A 60 9.32 -30.46 -9.58
N ASP A 61 9.65 -30.87 -8.35
CA ASP A 61 10.77 -31.79 -8.12
C ASP A 61 10.41 -33.27 -8.24
N ARG A 62 9.39 -33.70 -7.50
CA ARG A 62 8.99 -35.11 -7.41
C ARG A 62 7.53 -35.26 -6.98
N CYS A 63 6.93 -36.38 -7.36
CA CYS A 63 5.61 -36.78 -6.90
C CYS A 63 5.63 -37.03 -5.39
N TYR A 64 4.71 -36.41 -4.65
CA TYR A 64 4.57 -36.54 -3.20
C TYR A 64 4.37 -37.99 -2.75
N VAL A 65 3.82 -38.86 -3.61
CA VAL A 65 3.37 -40.20 -3.22
C VAL A 65 4.22 -41.34 -3.76
N CYS A 66 5.02 -41.12 -4.82
CA CYS A 66 5.84 -42.19 -5.41
C CYS A 66 7.23 -41.73 -5.87
N ASP A 67 7.62 -40.49 -5.56
CA ASP A 67 8.93 -39.89 -5.86
C ASP A 67 9.34 -39.83 -7.35
N LYS A 68 8.47 -40.25 -8.29
CA LYS A 68 8.68 -40.06 -9.73
C LYS A 68 8.90 -38.58 -10.05
N ARG A 69 9.72 -38.30 -11.07
CA ARG A 69 10.11 -36.93 -11.46
C ARG A 69 9.57 -36.50 -12.82
N ASP A 70 8.91 -37.41 -13.51
CA ASP A 70 8.31 -37.24 -14.82
C ASP A 70 6.79 -37.04 -14.73
N GLY A 71 6.22 -36.34 -15.71
CA GLY A 71 4.77 -36.12 -15.80
C GLY A 71 4.16 -35.37 -14.61
N LEU A 72 4.96 -34.58 -13.90
CA LEU A 72 4.55 -33.87 -12.69
C LEU A 72 3.48 -32.83 -12.96
N ARG A 73 2.49 -32.79 -12.07
CA ARG A 73 1.34 -31.89 -12.09
C ARG A 73 1.07 -31.42 -10.68
N LEU A 74 0.62 -30.18 -10.54
CA LEU A 74 0.17 -29.66 -9.27
C LEU A 74 -1.27 -30.10 -8.99
N CYS A 75 -1.65 -30.12 -7.73
CA CYS A 75 -3.06 -30.13 -7.36
C CYS A 75 -3.77 -28.92 -7.99
N ASN A 76 -4.82 -29.16 -8.78
CA ASN A 76 -5.53 -28.09 -9.49
C ASN A 76 -6.25 -27.08 -8.58
N SER A 77 -6.48 -27.42 -7.30
CA SER A 77 -7.24 -26.59 -6.37
C SER A 77 -6.33 -25.70 -5.51
N CYS A 78 -5.38 -26.28 -4.80
CA CYS A 78 -4.50 -25.55 -3.87
C CYS A 78 -3.11 -25.27 -4.45
N ALA A 79 -2.69 -26.04 -5.45
CA ALA A 79 -1.33 -26.06 -6.01
C ALA A 79 -0.18 -26.20 -4.99
N SER A 80 -0.44 -26.79 -3.81
CA SER A 80 0.59 -27.04 -2.80
C SER A 80 1.18 -28.45 -2.84
N ALA A 81 0.57 -29.38 -3.56
CA ALA A 81 1.04 -30.76 -3.71
C ALA A 81 1.35 -31.11 -5.19
N ILE A 82 2.37 -31.96 -5.40
CA ILE A 82 2.82 -32.42 -6.71
C ILE A 82 2.51 -33.90 -6.88
N TYR A 83 1.92 -34.28 -8.01
CA TYR A 83 1.62 -35.66 -8.38
C TYR A 83 2.09 -35.96 -9.81
N CYS A 84 2.59 -37.17 -10.05
CA CYS A 84 2.87 -37.63 -11.42
C CYS A 84 1.62 -38.12 -12.16
N SER A 85 0.53 -38.43 -11.43
CA SER A 85 -0.70 -38.99 -12.01
C SER A 85 -1.92 -38.77 -11.11
N ARG A 86 -3.13 -38.97 -11.68
CA ARG A 86 -4.40 -38.85 -10.95
C ARG A 86 -4.55 -39.94 -9.89
N GLU A 87 -3.93 -41.10 -10.11
CA GLU A 87 -3.90 -42.22 -9.15
C GLU A 87 -3.11 -41.84 -7.91
N CYS A 88 -1.96 -41.18 -8.07
CA CYS A 88 -1.20 -40.67 -6.93
C CYS A 88 -2.00 -39.60 -6.17
N GLN A 89 -2.63 -38.66 -6.87
CA GLN A 89 -3.51 -37.67 -6.23
C GLN A 89 -4.65 -38.34 -5.45
N LYS A 90 -5.34 -39.34 -6.03
CA LYS A 90 -6.43 -40.06 -5.34
C LYS A 90 -5.96 -40.81 -4.09
N ARG A 91 -4.74 -41.35 -4.12
CA ARG A 91 -4.14 -42.06 -2.98
C ARG A 91 -3.85 -41.10 -1.81
N ASP A 92 -3.36 -39.91 -2.12
CA ASP A 92 -3.09 -38.85 -1.15
C ASP A 92 -4.34 -38.06 -0.72
N TRP A 93 -5.42 -38.12 -1.51
CA TRP A 93 -6.61 -37.27 -1.34
C TRP A 93 -7.25 -37.34 0.05
N ARG A 94 -7.20 -38.49 0.72
CA ARG A 94 -7.77 -38.66 2.07
C ARG A 94 -7.11 -37.73 3.09
N GLU A 95 -5.81 -37.54 2.98
CA GLU A 95 -5.02 -36.66 3.87
C GLU A 95 -5.01 -35.23 3.31
N HIS A 96 -4.79 -35.09 2.00
CA HIS A 96 -4.63 -33.79 1.36
C HIS A 96 -5.90 -32.93 1.33
N LYS A 97 -7.10 -33.54 1.27
CA LYS A 97 -8.37 -32.80 1.08
C LYS A 97 -8.58 -31.71 2.14
N LEU A 98 -8.17 -31.94 3.39
CA LEU A 98 -8.34 -30.99 4.49
C LEU A 98 -7.53 -29.71 4.25
N ALA A 99 -6.23 -29.85 4.00
CA ALA A 99 -5.36 -28.72 3.66
C ALA A 99 -5.73 -28.08 2.30
N CYS A 100 -6.18 -28.90 1.35
CA CYS A 100 -6.56 -28.43 0.02
C CYS A 100 -7.79 -27.52 0.06
N ALA A 101 -8.82 -27.88 0.84
CA ALA A 101 -10.07 -27.11 0.94
C ALA A 101 -9.87 -25.73 1.58
N GLN A 102 -8.80 -25.56 2.35
CA GLN A 102 -8.46 -24.31 3.02
C GLN A 102 -7.65 -23.36 2.15
N THR A 103 -7.23 -23.76 0.94
CA THR A 103 -6.40 -22.89 0.09
C THR A 103 -7.23 -22.22 -1.01
N HIS A 104 -7.16 -20.90 -1.12
CA HIS A 104 -7.76 -20.11 -2.17
C HIS A 104 -6.70 -19.55 -3.12
N GLN A 105 -6.97 -19.65 -4.42
CA GLN A 105 -6.13 -19.07 -5.47
C GLN A 105 -6.68 -17.69 -5.88
N ILE A 106 -5.78 -16.72 -6.03
CA ILE A 106 -6.06 -15.34 -6.39
C ILE A 106 -5.33 -15.05 -7.69
N ASN A 107 -6.08 -14.74 -8.75
CA ASN A 107 -5.48 -14.43 -10.03
C ASN A 107 -4.83 -13.04 -10.01
N LEU A 108 -3.51 -12.98 -10.10
CA LEU A 108 -2.71 -11.76 -10.07
C LEU A 108 -3.13 -10.79 -11.19
N LYS A 109 -3.58 -11.30 -12.35
CA LYS A 109 -4.02 -10.44 -13.46
C LYS A 109 -5.25 -9.62 -13.09
N THR A 110 -6.19 -10.15 -12.33
CA THR A 110 -7.36 -9.39 -11.85
C THR A 110 -7.12 -8.72 -10.50
N PHE A 111 -6.10 -9.16 -9.75
CA PHE A 111 -5.80 -8.66 -8.40
C PHE A 111 -4.81 -7.48 -8.38
N HIS A 112 -3.95 -7.33 -9.39
CA HIS A 112 -2.98 -6.22 -9.44
C HIS A 112 -3.58 -4.79 -9.38
N PRO A 113 -4.82 -4.51 -9.85
CA PRO A 113 -5.41 -3.17 -9.70
C PRO A 113 -5.57 -2.80 -8.23
N PHE A 114 -5.93 -3.78 -7.40
CA PHE A 114 -6.03 -3.57 -5.96
C PHE A 114 -4.64 -3.35 -5.32
N ILE A 115 -3.62 -4.10 -5.73
CA ILE A 115 -2.24 -3.84 -5.28
C ILE A 115 -1.85 -2.40 -5.62
N ALA A 116 -2.09 -1.96 -6.86
CA ALA A 116 -1.82 -0.59 -7.26
C ALA A 116 -2.64 0.46 -6.49
N TYR A 117 -3.91 0.15 -6.21
CA TYR A 117 -4.75 0.98 -5.37
C TYR A 117 -4.18 1.11 -3.95
N MET A 118 -3.65 0.02 -3.39
CA MET A 118 -3.01 0.02 -2.08
C MET A 118 -1.81 0.97 -2.02
N PHE A 119 -1.00 1.05 -3.09
CA PHE A 119 0.07 2.06 -3.16
C PHE A 119 -0.48 3.48 -3.08
N GLU A 120 -1.52 3.80 -3.84
CA GLU A 120 -2.14 5.14 -3.81
C GLU A 120 -2.82 5.42 -2.47
N TYR A 121 -3.45 4.40 -1.88
CA TYR A 121 -4.10 4.48 -0.58
C TYR A 121 -3.13 4.82 0.54
N LEU A 122 -2.05 4.05 0.64
CA LEU A 122 -1.01 4.23 1.64
C LEU A 122 -0.32 5.59 1.47
N ARG A 123 -0.05 6.01 0.23
CA ARG A 123 0.51 7.33 -0.08
C ARG A 123 -0.39 8.46 0.37
N ALA A 124 -1.69 8.39 0.06
CA ALA A 124 -2.65 9.43 0.41
C ALA A 124 -2.86 9.54 1.93
N ARG A 125 -2.77 8.42 2.65
CA ARG A 125 -2.89 8.42 4.12
C ARG A 125 -1.60 8.90 4.80
N CYS A 126 -0.44 8.77 4.16
CA CYS A 126 0.86 9.15 4.75
C CYS A 126 1.08 10.65 4.89
N ALA A 127 0.40 11.46 4.09
CA ALA A 127 0.56 12.91 4.05
C ALA A 127 -0.60 13.53 4.84
N PRO A 128 -0.45 14.14 6.05
CA PRO A 128 0.66 14.98 6.49
C PRO A 128 0.87 15.04 8.04
N HIS A 129 0.75 13.93 8.77
CA HIS A 129 0.66 14.00 10.23
C HIS A 129 1.99 13.78 10.97
N HIS A 130 3.04 13.35 10.29
CA HIS A 130 4.22 12.81 10.96
C HIS A 130 5.50 13.36 10.34
N ASP A 131 6.23 14.08 11.18
CA ASP A 131 7.45 14.84 10.90
C ASP A 131 7.33 15.89 9.78
N PRO A 132 7.18 17.18 10.16
CA PRO A 132 7.27 18.29 9.23
C PRO A 132 8.50 18.21 8.35
N ASP A 133 9.62 17.59 8.77
CA ASP A 133 10.88 17.50 8.03
C ASP A 133 11.00 16.36 7.01
N SER A 134 10.09 15.39 7.07
CA SER A 134 10.06 14.25 6.15
C SER A 134 9.25 14.48 4.86
N PHE A 135 8.61 15.63 4.70
CA PHE A 135 7.81 15.92 3.49
C PHE A 135 8.66 16.21 2.27
N HIS A 136 8.06 15.89 1.12
CA HIS A 136 8.51 16.39 -0.18
C HIS A 136 8.77 17.90 -0.11
N PRO A 137 9.96 18.40 -0.52
CA PRO A 137 10.33 19.82 -0.40
C PRO A 137 9.30 20.78 -1.01
N ALA A 138 8.72 20.38 -2.14
CA ALA A 138 7.67 21.14 -2.81
C ALA A 138 6.38 21.29 -2.00
N LEU A 139 5.98 20.34 -1.14
CA LEU A 139 4.73 20.43 -0.38
C LEU A 139 4.79 21.48 0.74
N ARG A 140 5.99 21.86 1.19
CA ARG A 140 6.20 22.89 2.22
C ARG A 140 6.49 24.27 1.68
N ARG A 141 6.56 24.42 0.36
CA ARG A 141 6.91 25.69 -0.29
C ARG A 141 5.88 26.01 -1.35
N LYS A 142 5.66 27.30 -1.60
CA LYS A 142 4.83 27.73 -2.72
C LYS A 142 5.50 27.37 -4.04
N ILE A 143 4.71 27.04 -5.05
CA ILE A 143 5.21 26.81 -6.40
C ILE A 143 5.18 28.13 -7.17
N LEU A 144 6.36 28.64 -7.54
CA LEU A 144 6.52 29.86 -8.33
C LEU A 144 6.42 29.60 -9.83
N LYS A 145 6.97 28.47 -10.27
CA LYS A 145 6.98 28.00 -11.65
C LYS A 145 7.09 26.48 -11.66
N ALA A 146 6.24 25.81 -12.43
CA ALA A 146 6.34 24.39 -12.67
C ALA A 146 6.05 24.08 -14.14
N PRO A 147 6.83 23.21 -14.79
CA PRO A 147 6.40 22.61 -16.06
C PRO A 147 5.21 21.68 -15.79
N ILE A 148 4.28 21.62 -16.74
CA ILE A 148 3.14 20.71 -16.66
C ILE A 148 3.64 19.29 -16.96
N PRO A 149 3.45 18.32 -16.04
CA PRO A 149 3.73 16.91 -16.29
C PRO A 149 2.89 16.37 -17.45
N GLY A 150 3.48 15.53 -18.29
CA GLY A 150 2.74 14.79 -19.32
C GLY A 150 3.58 14.45 -20.55
N PRO A 151 3.00 13.69 -21.50
CA PRO A 151 3.69 13.20 -22.67
C PRO A 151 4.04 14.36 -23.63
N ARG A 152 5.31 14.44 -24.04
CA ARG A 152 5.79 15.41 -25.02
C ARG A 152 6.05 14.73 -26.36
N LYS A 153 5.21 15.02 -27.36
CA LYS A 153 5.23 14.36 -28.67
C LYS A 153 6.41 14.75 -29.58
N SER A 154 7.25 15.73 -29.21
CA SER A 154 8.16 16.41 -30.14
C SER A 154 9.63 16.49 -29.71
N TYR A 155 10.13 15.61 -28.82
CA TYR A 155 11.55 15.65 -28.42
C TYR A 155 12.36 14.61 -29.22
N PRO A 156 13.23 15.04 -30.16
CA PRO A 156 14.02 14.15 -31.01
C PRO A 156 15.29 13.59 -30.35
N THR A 157 15.56 13.86 -29.07
CA THR A 157 16.84 13.56 -28.42
C THR A 157 16.74 12.40 -27.42
N GLU A 158 17.62 11.40 -27.54
CA GLU A 158 17.78 10.20 -26.66
C GLU A 158 17.97 10.47 -25.15
N LYS A 159 17.90 11.74 -24.70
CA LYS A 159 18.23 12.15 -23.34
C LYS A 159 16.98 12.27 -22.46
N PRO A 160 17.07 11.97 -21.15
CA PRO A 160 16.02 12.28 -20.18
C PRO A 160 15.61 13.74 -20.24
N ILE A 161 14.32 14.01 -20.01
CA ILE A 161 13.79 15.37 -19.94
C ILE A 161 13.93 15.85 -18.50
N HIS A 162 14.74 16.89 -18.29
CA HIS A 162 14.93 17.49 -16.98
C HIS A 162 13.98 18.68 -16.81
N HIS A 163 13.14 18.60 -15.78
CA HIS A 163 12.19 19.61 -15.38
C HIS A 163 12.68 20.31 -14.11
N THR A 164 12.42 21.62 -14.01
CA THR A 164 12.75 22.40 -12.81
C THR A 164 11.48 23.05 -12.27
N ILE A 165 11.13 22.68 -11.05
CA ILE A 165 10.07 23.32 -10.26
C ILE A 165 10.73 24.35 -9.35
N VAL A 166 10.33 25.62 -9.49
CA VAL A 166 10.87 26.73 -8.70
C VAL A 166 10.01 26.95 -7.47
N LEU A 167 10.63 26.84 -6.30
CA LEU A 167 10.02 26.96 -4.99
C LEU A 167 10.05 28.43 -4.50
N GLY A 168 9.07 28.79 -3.68
CA GLY A 168 8.93 30.10 -3.08
C GLY A 168 8.99 30.08 -1.55
N ASP A 169 8.23 30.98 -0.92
CA ASP A 169 8.11 31.00 0.55
C ASP A 169 7.47 29.72 1.08
N THR A 170 7.55 29.54 2.39
CA THR A 170 6.85 28.47 3.10
C THR A 170 5.35 28.47 2.79
N HIS A 171 4.81 27.27 2.70
CA HIS A 171 3.40 26.97 2.52
C HIS A 171 3.01 25.91 3.55
N ASP A 172 1.87 26.14 4.19
CA ASP A 172 1.22 25.15 5.03
C ASP A 172 0.05 24.57 4.25
N MET A 173 0.16 23.31 3.84
CA MET A 173 -0.91 22.58 3.14
C MET A 173 -2.16 22.40 4.03
N GLN A 174 -2.01 22.55 5.36
CA GLN A 174 -3.11 22.45 6.33
C GLN A 174 -3.87 23.77 6.50
N ASP A 175 -3.42 24.87 5.86
CA ASP A 175 -4.03 26.20 5.99
C ASP A 175 -5.47 26.31 5.42
N GLY A 176 -5.99 25.21 4.89
CA GLY A 176 -7.36 25.07 4.40
C GLY A 176 -7.66 25.80 3.09
N ARG A 177 -6.67 26.50 2.52
CA ARG A 177 -6.80 27.19 1.22
C ARG A 177 -6.49 26.27 0.03
N GLY A 178 -5.96 25.08 0.33
CA GLY A 178 -5.77 23.99 -0.62
C GLY A 178 -4.78 24.32 -1.75
N ILE A 179 -4.87 23.50 -2.81
CA ILE A 179 -3.97 23.54 -3.97
C ILE A 179 -3.88 24.93 -4.63
N PRO A 180 -4.96 25.74 -4.76
CA PRO A 180 -4.83 27.07 -5.34
C PRO A 180 -3.85 28.00 -4.59
N ALA A 181 -3.75 27.90 -3.26
CA ALA A 181 -2.85 28.73 -2.46
C ALA A 181 -1.39 28.26 -2.51
N TRP A 182 -1.19 26.98 -2.85
CA TRP A 182 0.14 26.38 -3.06
C TRP A 182 0.86 27.00 -4.26
N PHE A 183 0.13 27.39 -5.32
CA PHE A 183 0.69 28.06 -6.49
C PHE A 183 0.70 29.59 -6.33
N ARG A 184 1.89 30.20 -6.22
CA ARG A 184 2.05 31.67 -6.14
C ARG A 184 3.05 32.18 -7.16
N GLY A 185 2.65 33.10 -8.00
CA GLY A 185 3.51 33.74 -9.00
C GLY A 185 2.69 34.09 -10.24
N PRO A 186 3.11 35.06 -11.08
CA PRO A 186 2.33 35.44 -12.27
C PRO A 186 2.05 34.25 -13.19
N GLY A 187 3.06 33.41 -13.46
CA GLY A 187 2.91 32.21 -14.29
C GLY A 187 2.12 31.09 -13.59
N ALA A 188 2.45 30.78 -12.33
CA ALA A 188 1.77 29.73 -11.57
C ALA A 188 0.29 30.02 -11.29
N ARG A 189 -0.09 31.29 -11.11
CA ARG A 189 -1.49 31.70 -10.92
C ARG A 189 -2.33 31.49 -12.17
N ALA A 190 -1.75 31.79 -13.33
CA ALA A 190 -2.39 31.65 -14.64
C ALA A 190 -2.58 30.18 -15.07
N MET A 191 -1.93 29.21 -14.41
CA MET A 191 -2.15 27.80 -14.72
C MET A 191 -3.59 27.38 -14.42
N ALA A 192 -4.17 26.60 -15.34
CA ALA A 192 -5.45 25.95 -15.13
C ALA A 192 -5.41 25.08 -13.86
N HIS A 193 -6.57 24.90 -13.22
CA HIS A 193 -6.67 24.07 -12.01
C HIS A 193 -6.20 22.63 -12.26
N GLU A 194 -6.54 22.07 -13.41
CA GLU A 194 -6.10 20.72 -13.82
C GLU A 194 -4.58 20.59 -13.89
N ASP A 195 -3.90 21.60 -14.42
CA ASP A 195 -2.43 21.63 -14.52
C ASP A 195 -1.76 21.72 -13.15
N LYS A 196 -2.38 22.47 -12.22
CA LYS A 196 -1.97 22.51 -10.81
C LYS A 196 -2.12 21.13 -10.17
N MET A 197 -3.21 20.43 -10.45
CA MET A 197 -3.43 19.07 -9.96
C MET A 197 -2.42 18.07 -10.56
N LYS A 198 -2.05 18.18 -11.84
CA LYS A 198 -1.01 17.32 -12.44
C LYS A 198 0.30 17.44 -11.66
N VAL A 199 0.72 18.68 -11.36
CA VAL A 199 1.93 18.96 -10.57
C VAL A 199 1.80 18.44 -9.14
N TYR A 200 0.63 18.60 -8.52
CA TYR A 200 0.37 18.04 -7.18
C TYR A 200 0.51 16.51 -7.16
N HIS A 201 -0.16 15.82 -8.07
CA HIS A 201 -0.09 14.36 -8.16
C HIS A 201 1.32 13.85 -8.49
N GLN A 202 2.06 14.59 -9.33
CA GLN A 202 3.48 14.31 -9.59
C GLN A 202 4.30 14.37 -8.29
N VAL A 203 4.18 15.47 -7.55
CA VAL A 203 4.91 15.71 -6.29
C VAL A 203 4.59 14.67 -5.21
N ILE A 204 3.32 14.30 -5.02
CA ILE A 204 2.96 13.30 -4.01
C ILE A 204 3.39 11.88 -4.43
N ARG A 205 3.42 11.57 -5.73
CA ARG A 205 3.81 10.23 -6.24
C ARG A 205 5.32 10.03 -6.27
N GLU A 206 6.08 11.12 -6.19
CA GLU A 206 7.51 11.13 -5.89
C GLU A 206 7.85 10.83 -4.42
N LEU A 207 6.86 10.48 -3.59
CA LEU A 207 7.13 10.12 -2.21
C LEU A 207 7.24 8.61 -2.01
N PHE A 208 8.33 8.23 -1.34
CA PHE A 208 8.49 6.98 -0.62
C PHE A 208 8.29 5.71 -1.46
N ALA A 209 8.67 5.71 -2.75
CA ALA A 209 8.47 4.54 -3.60
C ALA A 209 9.16 3.28 -3.05
N PHE A 210 10.35 3.43 -2.45
CA PHE A 210 11.05 2.34 -1.79
C PHE A 210 10.25 1.79 -0.61
N GLU A 211 9.89 2.65 0.34
CA GLU A 211 9.17 2.27 1.56
C GLU A 211 7.79 1.67 1.24
N LEU A 212 7.06 2.24 0.28
CA LEU A 212 5.79 1.68 -0.20
C LEU A 212 5.98 0.29 -0.82
N THR A 213 7.01 0.11 -1.65
CA THR A 213 7.28 -1.19 -2.29
C THR A 213 7.64 -2.25 -1.25
N VAL A 214 8.47 -1.90 -0.26
CA VAL A 214 8.79 -2.79 0.87
C VAL A 214 7.52 -3.12 1.67
N ALA A 215 6.78 -2.10 2.11
CA ALA A 215 5.60 -2.30 2.95
C ALA A 215 4.53 -3.15 2.27
N VAL A 216 4.18 -2.87 1.00
CA VAL A 216 3.20 -3.65 0.25
C VAL A 216 3.69 -5.09 0.03
N SER A 217 4.98 -5.30 -0.21
CA SER A 217 5.53 -6.65 -0.33
C SER A 217 5.41 -7.44 0.98
N LEU A 218 5.70 -6.81 2.12
CA LEU A 218 5.54 -7.41 3.44
C LEU A 218 4.07 -7.69 3.79
N ILE A 219 3.15 -6.78 3.43
CA ILE A 219 1.69 -6.98 3.58
C ILE A 219 1.23 -8.19 2.77
N LEU A 220 1.65 -8.33 1.50
CA LEU A 220 1.30 -9.49 0.70
C LEU A 220 1.85 -10.79 1.30
N LEU A 221 3.09 -10.78 1.80
CA LEU A 221 3.67 -11.94 2.47
C LEU A 221 2.87 -12.33 3.71
N SER A 222 2.54 -11.36 4.57
CA SER A 222 1.92 -11.62 5.86
C SER A 222 0.42 -11.89 5.80
N GLU A 223 -0.30 -11.44 4.76
CA GLU A 223 -1.75 -11.62 4.63
C GLU A 223 -2.15 -12.63 3.55
N VAL A 224 -1.42 -12.71 2.44
CA VAL A 224 -1.74 -13.67 1.38
C VAL A 224 -1.13 -15.03 1.71
N TYR A 225 0.14 -15.06 2.13
CA TYR A 225 0.87 -16.32 2.29
C TYR A 225 0.89 -16.87 3.72
N SER A 226 0.18 -16.28 4.66
CA SER A 226 0.06 -16.81 6.02
C SER A 226 -1.15 -17.74 6.18
N THR A 227 -1.02 -18.66 7.14
CA THR A 227 -2.13 -19.34 7.81
C THR A 227 -2.13 -18.91 9.26
N TYR A 228 -3.32 -18.68 9.81
CA TYR A 228 -3.50 -18.36 11.22
C TYR A 228 -3.91 -19.63 11.95
N LEU A 229 -3.29 -19.87 13.09
CA LEU A 229 -3.79 -20.78 14.12
C LEU A 229 -4.52 -19.90 15.13
N VAL A 230 -5.86 -19.96 15.14
CA VAL A 230 -6.69 -19.26 16.13
C VAL A 230 -6.98 -20.23 17.26
N CYS A 231 -6.61 -19.88 18.49
CA CYS A 231 -7.01 -20.67 19.65
C CYS A 231 -8.49 -20.45 19.84
N LYS A 232 -9.30 -21.49 19.86
CA LYS A 232 -10.58 -21.49 20.57
C LYS A 232 -10.21 -21.45 22.04
N ASP A 233 -9.82 -20.26 22.51
CA ASP A 233 -9.70 -20.03 23.93
C ASP A 233 -11.10 -20.20 24.53
N ASP A 234 -11.13 -20.89 25.67
CA ASP A 234 -12.28 -21.34 26.41
C ASP A 234 -13.15 -20.17 26.90
N ASP A 235 -14.06 -19.67 26.06
CA ASP A 235 -15.13 -18.72 26.45
C ASP A 235 -16.17 -19.36 27.43
N TYR A 236 -15.74 -20.33 28.24
CA TYR A 236 -16.52 -20.97 29.31
C TYR A 236 -16.13 -20.38 30.68
N ASP A 237 -16.47 -19.11 30.87
CA ASP A 237 -16.65 -18.51 32.21
C ASP A 237 -18.13 -18.59 32.67
N ASP A 238 -18.93 -19.50 32.11
CA ASP A 238 -20.22 -19.91 32.70
C ASP A 238 -19.95 -21.07 33.67
N GLU A 239 -19.55 -20.75 34.91
CA GLU A 239 -19.23 -21.70 35.99
C GLU A 239 -20.42 -22.56 36.47
N ASP A 240 -21.62 -22.43 35.89
CA ASP A 240 -22.86 -22.98 36.47
C ASP A 240 -23.61 -24.05 35.63
N GLU A 241 -23.18 -24.40 34.41
CA GLU A 241 -23.78 -25.52 33.66
C GLU A 241 -22.84 -26.73 33.57
N GLU A 242 -23.16 -27.77 34.35
CA GLU A 242 -22.61 -29.13 34.29
C GLU A 242 -22.90 -29.76 32.91
N TYR A 243 -22.22 -29.29 31.87
CA TYR A 243 -22.26 -29.92 30.56
C TYR A 243 -21.38 -31.18 30.56
N PRO A 244 -21.86 -32.30 29.98
CA PRO A 244 -21.06 -33.51 29.82
C PRO A 244 -19.78 -33.18 29.07
N ASP A 245 -18.64 -33.65 29.61
CA ASP A 245 -17.27 -33.53 29.06
C ASP A 245 -17.31 -33.39 27.53
N PRO A 246 -17.09 -32.17 26.97
CA PRO A 246 -16.99 -32.03 25.53
C PRO A 246 -15.80 -32.86 25.08
N GLU A 247 -16.03 -33.81 24.15
CA GLU A 247 -14.93 -34.53 23.51
C GLU A 247 -13.90 -33.50 23.04
N PRO A 248 -12.59 -33.73 23.25
CA PRO A 248 -11.54 -32.76 22.96
C PRO A 248 -11.50 -32.47 21.46
N THR A 249 -12.33 -31.53 21.02
CA THR A 249 -12.27 -30.98 19.67
C THR A 249 -11.03 -30.10 19.63
N ASP A 250 -10.17 -30.37 18.65
CA ASP A 250 -8.93 -29.62 18.43
C ASP A 250 -9.26 -28.12 18.39
N PRO A 251 -8.76 -27.30 19.35
CA PRO A 251 -9.24 -25.94 19.56
C PRO A 251 -8.85 -24.99 18.41
N TRP A 252 -8.21 -25.46 17.34
CA TRP A 252 -7.69 -24.60 16.30
C TRP A 252 -8.47 -24.78 15.00
N GLU A 253 -9.26 -23.77 14.60
CA GLU A 253 -9.80 -23.71 13.24
C GLU A 253 -8.84 -22.93 12.32
N PRO A 254 -8.13 -23.61 11.40
CA PRO A 254 -7.21 -22.94 10.50
C PRO A 254 -7.98 -22.00 9.56
N ARG A 255 -7.56 -20.73 9.53
CA ARG A 255 -8.10 -19.79 8.54
C ARG A 255 -7.71 -20.19 7.12
N PRO A 256 -8.51 -19.82 6.11
CA PRO A 256 -8.15 -20.06 4.73
C PRO A 256 -6.80 -19.41 4.38
N CYS A 257 -5.99 -20.15 3.63
CA CYS A 257 -4.72 -19.71 3.11
C CYS A 257 -4.89 -19.17 1.68
N PHE A 258 -4.23 -18.09 1.32
CA PHE A 258 -4.35 -17.51 -0.02
C PHE A 258 -3.07 -17.73 -0.83
N ARG A 259 -3.21 -17.80 -2.15
CA ARG A 259 -2.08 -18.02 -3.06
C ARG A 259 -2.28 -17.20 -4.31
N LEU A 260 -1.28 -16.42 -4.69
CA LEU A 260 -1.33 -15.75 -5.99
C LEU A 260 -1.06 -16.78 -7.09
N GLU A 261 -1.74 -16.61 -8.22
CA GLU A 261 -1.43 -17.29 -9.48
C GLU A 261 -1.44 -16.31 -10.65
N HIS A 262 -0.77 -16.67 -11.73
CA HIS A 262 -0.90 -15.96 -13.00
C HIS A 262 -1.39 -16.95 -14.07
N GLY A 263 -2.58 -16.67 -14.62
CA GLY A 263 -3.26 -17.61 -15.51
C GLY A 263 -3.70 -18.87 -14.76
N LYS A 264 -2.95 -19.97 -14.92
CA LYS A 264 -3.12 -21.24 -14.17
C LYS A 264 -1.82 -21.69 -13.50
N SER A 265 -0.85 -20.78 -13.42
CA SER A 265 0.49 -21.05 -12.92
C SER A 265 0.64 -20.35 -11.57
N PRO A 266 0.77 -21.08 -10.46
CA PRO A 266 0.98 -20.47 -9.15
C PRO A 266 2.22 -19.58 -9.13
N ILE A 267 2.14 -18.49 -8.39
CA ILE A 267 3.32 -17.68 -8.08
C ILE A 267 4.20 -18.48 -7.12
N SER A 268 5.42 -18.78 -7.57
CA SER A 268 6.41 -19.56 -6.84
C SER A 268 7.45 -18.68 -6.14
N ASP A 269 7.56 -17.41 -6.53
CA ASP A 269 8.37 -16.39 -5.85
C ASP A 269 7.80 -15.00 -6.15
N PHE A 270 7.94 -14.07 -5.21
CA PHE A 270 7.77 -12.64 -5.47
C PHE A 270 8.68 -11.83 -4.55
N GLY A 271 8.97 -10.61 -4.97
CA GLY A 271 9.76 -9.70 -4.17
C GLY A 271 9.97 -8.37 -4.84
N ILE A 272 11.12 -7.77 -4.52
CA ILE A 272 11.47 -6.42 -4.95
C ILE A 272 12.60 -6.53 -5.96
N ALA A 273 12.41 -5.85 -7.09
CA ALA A 273 13.47 -5.62 -8.05
C ALA A 273 13.88 -4.14 -7.96
N LYS A 274 15.18 -3.92 -8.10
CA LYS A 274 15.82 -2.61 -8.07
C LYS A 274 16.67 -2.45 -9.32
N GLY A 275 16.64 -1.25 -9.87
CA GLY A 275 17.49 -0.89 -11.00
C GLY A 275 17.05 0.45 -11.56
N ARG A 276 17.01 0.55 -12.89
CA ARG A 276 16.81 1.84 -13.57
C ARG A 276 15.67 1.81 -14.58
N ILE A 277 15.04 2.96 -14.76
CA ILE A 277 14.03 3.19 -15.80
C ILE A 277 14.69 3.82 -17.02
N VAL A 278 14.52 3.17 -18.18
CA VAL A 278 14.97 3.67 -19.48
C VAL A 278 13.76 3.88 -20.39
N GLY A 279 13.49 5.11 -20.81
CA GLY A 279 12.35 5.38 -21.70
C GLY A 279 12.61 4.87 -23.12
N SER A 280 11.61 4.25 -23.75
CA SER A 280 11.65 3.99 -25.19
C SER A 280 11.27 5.30 -25.91
N ALA A 281 12.21 5.89 -26.67
CA ALA A 281 12.02 7.17 -27.36
C ALA A 281 11.58 8.37 -26.47
N ASN A 282 12.42 8.71 -25.48
CA ASN A 282 12.49 10.07 -24.87
C ASN A 282 11.35 10.47 -23.92
N ARG A 283 11.04 9.61 -22.94
CA ARG A 283 9.91 9.86 -22.01
C ARG A 283 10.24 9.93 -20.53
N VAL A 284 11.45 9.57 -20.10
CA VAL A 284 11.82 9.69 -18.69
C VAL A 284 11.92 11.16 -18.33
N GLN A 285 10.96 11.62 -17.55
CA GLN A 285 10.94 12.96 -16.98
C GLN A 285 11.54 12.89 -15.58
N THR A 286 12.43 13.81 -15.27
CA THR A 286 13.01 13.96 -13.93
C THR A 286 12.75 15.37 -13.44
N TYR A 287 12.45 15.53 -12.15
CA TYR A 287 12.11 16.81 -11.57
C TYR A 287 13.17 17.24 -10.57
N THR A 288 13.67 18.46 -10.75
CA THR A 288 14.55 19.14 -9.81
C THR A 288 13.78 20.27 -9.14
N TYR A 289 13.84 20.33 -7.82
CA TYR A 289 13.20 21.35 -7.00
C TYR A 289 14.25 22.40 -6.62
N TYR A 290 14.10 23.61 -7.17
CA TYR A 290 15.03 24.71 -6.97
C TYR A 290 14.45 25.73 -5.98
N ASP A 291 15.14 25.97 -4.87
CA ASP A 291 14.85 27.07 -3.95
C ASP A 291 15.80 28.25 -4.24
N PRO A 292 15.30 29.37 -4.82
CA PRO A 292 16.12 30.53 -5.12
C PRO A 292 16.68 31.24 -3.89
N LYS A 293 16.04 31.13 -2.72
CA LYS A 293 16.48 31.83 -1.51
C LYS A 293 17.76 31.22 -0.94
N THR A 294 17.84 29.89 -0.94
CA THR A 294 18.99 29.12 -0.45
C THR A 294 19.94 28.73 -1.57
N ASN A 295 19.55 28.96 -2.83
CA ASN A 295 20.23 28.49 -4.03
C ASN A 295 20.48 26.96 -4.03
N THR A 296 19.55 26.18 -3.46
CA THR A 296 19.65 24.73 -3.39
C THR A 296 18.80 24.05 -4.46
N ARG A 297 19.28 22.90 -4.96
CA ARG A 297 18.56 22.04 -5.89
C ARG A 297 18.46 20.64 -5.30
N THR A 298 17.25 20.11 -5.24
CA THR A 298 16.99 18.77 -4.71
C THR A 298 16.29 17.94 -5.77
N MET A 299 16.74 16.69 -5.94
CA MET A 299 16.05 15.67 -6.73
C MET A 299 15.54 14.62 -5.76
N VAL A 300 14.24 14.31 -5.82
CA VAL A 300 13.63 13.35 -4.89
C VAL A 300 13.70 11.94 -5.46
N HIS A 301 13.47 11.80 -6.76
CA HIS A 301 13.59 10.53 -7.47
C HIS A 301 14.71 10.53 -8.49
N ASP A 302 15.54 9.50 -8.41
CA ASP A 302 16.59 9.19 -9.36
C ASP A 302 16.11 8.03 -10.27
N PRO A 303 16.04 8.22 -11.60
CA PRO A 303 15.64 7.14 -12.51
C PRO A 303 16.61 5.95 -12.48
N ASP A 304 17.84 6.12 -11.98
CA ASP A 304 18.81 5.04 -11.80
C ASP A 304 18.65 4.29 -10.46
N ASN A 305 17.71 4.71 -9.62
CA ASN A 305 17.40 4.08 -8.34
C ASN A 305 15.89 3.89 -8.17
N HIS A 306 15.33 3.05 -9.04
CA HIS A 306 13.91 2.70 -9.10
C HIS A 306 13.62 1.33 -8.48
N TYR A 307 12.39 1.15 -7.98
CA TYR A 307 11.93 -0.06 -7.31
C TYR A 307 10.59 -0.49 -7.88
N TRP A 308 10.44 -1.79 -8.16
CA TRP A 308 9.19 -2.39 -8.60
C TRP A 308 9.04 -3.79 -8.00
N MET A 309 7.82 -4.34 -8.10
CA MET A 309 7.55 -5.70 -7.66
C MET A 309 7.75 -6.67 -8.83
N TYR A 310 8.37 -7.81 -8.56
CA TYR A 310 8.42 -8.93 -9.50
C TYR A 310 7.65 -10.13 -8.93
N PHE A 311 7.08 -10.93 -9.82
CA PHE A 311 6.46 -12.20 -9.50
C PHE A 311 6.98 -13.24 -10.50
N ARG A 312 7.30 -14.43 -10.00
CA ARG A 312 7.73 -15.56 -10.82
C ARG A 312 6.73 -16.69 -10.62
N THR A 313 6.23 -17.25 -11.71
CA THR A 313 5.39 -18.46 -11.63
C THR A 313 6.26 -19.71 -11.54
N ILE A 314 5.68 -20.83 -11.09
CA ILE A 314 6.39 -22.12 -11.03
C ILE A 314 6.90 -22.61 -12.40
N LYS A 315 6.38 -22.04 -13.49
CA LYS A 315 6.86 -22.31 -14.87
C LYS A 315 8.02 -21.43 -15.30
N GLY A 316 8.49 -20.52 -14.44
CA GLY A 316 9.53 -19.54 -14.74
C GLY A 316 9.04 -18.30 -15.49
N GLU A 317 7.73 -18.10 -15.62
CA GLU A 317 7.18 -16.87 -16.20
C GLU A 317 7.42 -15.70 -15.23
N GLU A 318 8.03 -14.62 -15.73
CA GLU A 318 8.27 -13.39 -14.94
C GLU A 318 7.25 -12.30 -15.25
N ILE A 319 6.58 -11.83 -14.21
CA ILE A 319 5.62 -10.73 -14.22
C ILE A 319 6.23 -9.58 -13.43
N THR A 320 6.05 -8.35 -13.90
CA THR A 320 6.44 -7.14 -13.14
C THR A 320 5.26 -6.24 -12.91
N LEU A 321 5.20 -5.61 -11.74
CA LEU A 321 4.24 -4.57 -11.40
C LEU A 321 4.99 -3.32 -10.92
N ASP A 322 4.91 -2.25 -11.70
CA ASP A 322 5.47 -0.95 -11.35
C ASP A 322 4.34 0.04 -10.99
N CYS A 323 4.26 0.41 -9.72
CA CYS A 323 3.30 1.40 -9.19
C CYS A 323 3.92 2.79 -8.99
N ALA A 324 5.20 2.96 -9.32
CA ALA A 324 5.98 4.17 -9.08
C ALA A 324 6.45 4.85 -10.38
N GLY A 325 6.42 4.17 -11.53
CA GLY A 325 6.87 4.70 -12.82
C GLY A 325 6.20 6.04 -13.24
N SER A 326 5.03 6.36 -12.71
CA SER A 326 4.35 7.64 -12.97
C SER A 326 5.14 8.87 -12.51
N SER A 327 6.03 8.74 -11.52
CA SER A 327 6.93 9.83 -11.11
C SER A 327 7.94 10.21 -12.21
N PHE A 328 8.10 9.36 -13.22
CA PHE A 328 8.96 9.63 -14.37
C PHE A 328 8.18 10.07 -15.62
N GLY A 329 6.95 10.55 -15.44
CA GLY A 329 6.10 10.99 -16.53
C GLY A 329 5.50 9.85 -17.36
N MET A 330 5.47 8.63 -16.81
CA MET A 330 4.90 7.46 -17.45
C MET A 330 3.41 7.36 -17.12
N GLU A 331 2.56 7.58 -18.12
CA GLU A 331 1.10 7.55 -18.00
C GLU A 331 0.55 6.15 -18.31
N ALA A 332 0.71 5.22 -17.37
CA ALA A 332 0.02 3.93 -17.37
C ALA A 332 -0.91 3.87 -16.15
N TYR A 333 -2.21 3.78 -16.41
CA TYR A 333 -3.23 3.74 -15.36
C TYR A 333 -4.04 2.46 -15.45
N VAL A 334 -4.34 1.90 -14.29
CA VAL A 334 -5.23 0.75 -14.14
C VAL A 334 -6.55 1.21 -13.53
N ASP A 335 -7.66 0.72 -14.07
CA ASP A 335 -8.99 0.94 -13.50
C ASP A 335 -9.18 0.09 -12.23
N THR A 336 -9.52 0.74 -11.13
CA THR A 336 -9.73 0.16 -9.80
C THR A 336 -11.18 0.23 -9.37
N SER A 337 -12.09 0.78 -10.18
CA SER A 337 -13.49 1.03 -9.81
C SER A 337 -14.16 -0.23 -9.24
N HIS A 338 -13.96 -1.37 -9.90
CA HIS A 338 -14.47 -2.67 -9.47
C HIS A 338 -13.91 -3.16 -8.12
N CYS A 339 -12.68 -2.77 -7.77
CA CYS A 339 -12.12 -3.02 -6.44
C CYS A 339 -12.81 -2.12 -5.41
N LEU A 340 -12.96 -0.83 -5.72
CA LEU A 340 -13.44 0.19 -4.78
C LEU A 340 -14.90 0.01 -4.38
N GLU A 341 -15.76 -0.41 -5.30
CA GLU A 341 -17.19 -0.62 -5.05
C GLU A 341 -17.46 -1.58 -3.89
N LYS A 342 -16.53 -2.51 -3.64
CA LYS A 342 -16.63 -3.54 -2.61
C LYS A 342 -15.86 -3.21 -1.33
N LEU A 343 -14.99 -2.20 -1.35
CA LEU A 343 -14.28 -1.77 -0.15
C LEU A 343 -15.21 -1.05 0.81
N PRO A 344 -15.09 -1.21 2.12
CA PRO A 344 -15.66 -0.29 3.10
C PRO A 344 -15.30 1.17 2.79
N GLU A 345 -16.20 2.12 3.07
CA GLU A 345 -16.01 3.54 2.76
C GLU A 345 -14.72 4.11 3.37
N VAL A 346 -14.34 3.66 4.57
CA VAL A 346 -13.09 4.05 5.24
C VAL A 346 -11.83 3.77 4.41
N PHE A 347 -11.87 2.75 3.56
CA PHE A 347 -10.75 2.39 2.68
C PHE A 347 -10.87 2.99 1.29
N ARG A 348 -11.91 3.79 0.99
CA ARG A 348 -12.08 4.43 -0.32
C ARG A 348 -11.46 5.83 -0.33
N ILE A 349 -10.73 6.13 -1.39
CA ILE A 349 -10.29 7.50 -1.70
C ILE A 349 -11.16 8.01 -2.83
N LYS A 350 -11.92 9.08 -2.56
CA LYS A 350 -12.73 9.76 -3.57
C LYS A 350 -11.83 10.14 -4.76
N GLY A 351 -12.27 9.82 -5.98
CA GLY A 351 -11.52 10.10 -7.21
C GLY A 351 -10.34 9.17 -7.53
N SER A 352 -10.13 8.08 -6.77
CA SER A 352 -9.06 7.10 -7.02
C SER A 352 -9.51 5.87 -7.82
N THR A 353 -10.52 6.02 -8.67
CA THR A 353 -11.03 4.97 -9.57
C THR A 353 -10.00 4.52 -10.60
N ARG A 354 -8.93 5.30 -10.81
CA ARG A 354 -7.79 4.90 -11.62
C ARG A 354 -6.50 5.31 -10.93
N VAL A 355 -5.54 4.40 -10.89
CA VAL A 355 -4.27 4.59 -10.19
C VAL A 355 -3.10 4.22 -11.10
N PRO A 356 -1.92 4.82 -10.91
CA PRO A 356 -0.77 4.53 -11.74
C PRO A 356 -0.28 3.10 -11.50
N ALA A 357 -0.20 2.32 -12.58
CA ALA A 357 0.37 0.97 -12.56
C ALA A 357 0.76 0.54 -13.96
N ASP A 358 1.91 -0.14 -14.07
CA ASP A 358 2.31 -0.86 -15.27
C ASP A 358 2.52 -2.34 -14.93
N PHE A 359 1.61 -3.18 -15.44
CA PHE A 359 1.60 -4.62 -15.22
C PHE A 359 2.09 -5.35 -16.47
N ARG A 360 3.30 -5.91 -16.41
CA ARG A 360 3.95 -6.58 -17.55
C ARG A 360 3.93 -8.08 -17.34
N THR A 361 3.53 -8.79 -18.39
CA THR A 361 3.51 -10.26 -18.43
C THR A 361 4.51 -10.74 -19.46
N PRO A 362 5.09 -11.94 -19.29
CA PRO A 362 6.00 -12.51 -20.26
C PRO A 362 5.16 -12.93 -21.47
N GLY A 363 5.36 -12.23 -22.58
CA GLY A 363 4.74 -12.54 -23.86
C GLY A 363 5.79 -12.44 -24.97
N PRO A 364 5.61 -13.13 -26.10
CA PRO A 364 6.48 -12.96 -27.24
C PRO A 364 6.58 -11.47 -27.58
N LEU A 365 7.82 -10.96 -27.72
CA LEU A 365 8.12 -9.56 -28.05
C LEU A 365 7.39 -9.09 -29.32
N ASP A 366 6.91 -10.02 -30.15
CA ASP A 366 6.21 -9.73 -31.39
C ASP A 366 4.72 -9.41 -31.21
N SER A 367 4.16 -9.60 -30.01
CA SER A 367 2.79 -9.17 -29.73
C SER A 367 2.69 -7.65 -29.89
N ALA A 368 1.67 -7.17 -30.61
CA ALA A 368 1.45 -5.74 -30.87
C ALA A 368 1.39 -4.87 -29.59
N SER A 369 1.16 -5.50 -28.42
CA SER A 369 1.24 -4.92 -27.09
C SER A 369 2.67 -4.57 -26.64
N ALA A 370 3.68 -5.38 -26.99
CA ALA A 370 5.07 -5.11 -26.60
C ALA A 370 5.63 -3.84 -27.26
N LYS A 371 5.14 -3.48 -28.45
CA LYS A 371 5.54 -2.27 -29.19
C LYS A 371 5.05 -0.95 -28.58
N LYS A 372 4.31 -0.96 -27.47
CA LYS A 372 3.76 0.24 -26.84
C LYS A 372 4.26 0.51 -25.42
N GLN A 373 5.20 -0.28 -24.88
CA GLN A 373 5.69 0.01 -23.52
C GLN A 373 6.42 1.36 -23.50
N PRO A 374 6.01 2.31 -22.64
CA PRO A 374 6.57 3.66 -22.63
C PRO A 374 8.01 3.71 -22.08
N TYR A 375 8.44 2.64 -21.40
CA TYR A 375 9.78 2.49 -20.84
C TYR A 375 10.15 1.02 -20.64
N THR A 376 11.45 0.78 -20.50
CA THR A 376 12.08 -0.48 -20.13
C THR A 376 12.57 -0.37 -18.69
N LEU A 377 12.28 -1.39 -17.89
CA LEU A 377 12.89 -1.59 -16.59
C LEU A 377 14.18 -2.39 -16.79
N VAL A 378 15.31 -1.82 -16.41
CA VAL A 378 16.59 -2.52 -16.41
C VAL A 378 16.87 -2.94 -14.98
N GLU A 379 16.61 -4.22 -14.71
CA GLU A 379 16.88 -4.83 -13.42
C GLU A 379 18.38 -4.93 -13.17
N GLU A 380 18.82 -4.51 -11.99
CA GLU A 380 20.21 -4.64 -11.55
C GLU A 380 20.31 -5.61 -10.37
N HIS A 381 19.31 -5.56 -9.48
CA HIS A 381 19.27 -6.34 -8.25
C HIS A 381 17.87 -6.87 -7.99
N ARG A 382 17.81 -8.04 -7.35
CA ARG A 382 16.57 -8.73 -7.02
C ARG A 382 16.62 -9.28 -5.60
N PHE A 383 15.53 -9.11 -4.87
CA PHE A 383 15.39 -9.52 -3.48
C PHE A 383 14.08 -10.28 -3.32
N SER A 384 14.18 -11.60 -3.10
CA SER A 384 12.99 -12.39 -2.78
C SER A 384 12.46 -12.00 -1.41
N VAL A 385 11.19 -11.62 -1.38
CA VAL A 385 10.45 -11.40 -0.13
C VAL A 385 9.85 -12.72 0.31
N MET A 386 9.26 -13.47 -0.64
CA MET A 386 8.60 -14.74 -0.37
C MET A 386 9.52 -15.79 0.26
N HIS A 387 10.79 -15.90 -0.16
CA HIS A 387 11.71 -16.94 0.32
C HIS A 387 12.72 -16.45 1.36
N ASN A 388 12.54 -15.24 1.89
CA ASN A 388 13.37 -14.75 2.99
C ASN A 388 12.83 -15.30 4.31
N THR A 389 13.47 -16.34 4.86
CA THR A 389 13.03 -17.01 6.08
C THR A 389 13.11 -16.13 7.32
N SER A 390 14.05 -15.18 7.37
CA SER A 390 14.11 -14.19 8.45
C SER A 390 12.87 -13.30 8.43
N LEU A 391 12.40 -12.87 7.25
CA LEU A 391 11.12 -12.16 7.14
C LEU A 391 9.94 -13.02 7.61
N HIS A 392 9.99 -14.35 7.45
CA HIS A 392 8.92 -15.21 7.98
C HIS A 392 8.83 -15.15 9.51
N GLU A 393 9.99 -15.19 10.16
CA GLU A 393 10.09 -15.02 11.61
C GLU A 393 9.59 -13.63 12.05
N ALA A 394 10.05 -12.58 11.38
CA ALA A 394 9.65 -11.20 11.69
C ALA A 394 8.15 -10.92 11.50
N LEU A 395 7.51 -11.62 10.57
CA LEU A 395 6.09 -11.47 10.21
C LEU A 395 5.19 -12.56 10.83
N SER A 396 5.74 -13.41 11.70
CA SER A 396 4.98 -14.43 12.41
C SER A 396 4.04 -13.85 13.47
N THR A 397 4.30 -12.62 13.93
CA THR A 397 3.39 -11.86 14.79
C THR A 397 2.52 -10.91 13.97
N THR A 398 1.36 -10.54 14.52
CA THR A 398 0.52 -9.52 13.91
C THR A 398 1.28 -8.18 13.87
N TYR A 399 0.97 -7.33 12.87
CA TYR A 399 1.65 -6.03 12.69
C TYR A 399 1.48 -5.09 13.91
N ILE A 400 0.46 -5.30 14.74
CA ILE A 400 0.22 -4.57 15.99
C ILE A 400 1.27 -4.95 17.05
N ARG A 401 1.74 -6.21 17.03
CA ARG A 401 2.66 -6.82 18.00
C ARG A 401 4.04 -7.06 17.41
N GLU A 402 4.51 -6.14 16.57
CA GLU A 402 5.84 -6.27 16.00
C GLU A 402 6.91 -6.14 17.10
N THR A 403 7.67 -7.20 17.29
CA THR A 403 8.73 -7.26 18.31
C THR A 403 9.94 -6.44 17.88
N ALA A 404 10.78 -6.02 18.83
CA ALA A 404 12.04 -5.35 18.51
C ALA A 404 12.96 -6.21 17.62
N HIS A 405 12.89 -7.54 17.78
CA HIS A 405 13.60 -8.49 16.92
C HIS A 405 13.06 -8.49 15.49
N GLY A 406 11.73 -8.55 15.31
CA GLY A 406 11.10 -8.46 13.99
C GLY A 406 11.43 -7.14 13.27
N LYS A 407 11.42 -6.02 13.99
CA LYS A 407 11.87 -4.71 13.48
C LYS A 407 13.31 -4.74 12.98
N ALA A 408 14.21 -5.33 13.76
CA ALA A 408 15.62 -5.45 13.40
C ALA A 408 15.81 -6.26 12.11
N ILE A 409 15.09 -7.38 11.96
CA ILE A 409 15.11 -8.20 10.74
C ILE A 409 14.59 -7.41 9.53
N ILE A 410 13.48 -6.68 9.68
CA ILE A 410 12.92 -5.86 8.59
C ILE A 410 13.90 -4.74 8.21
N ARG A 411 14.53 -4.09 9.19
CA ARG A 411 15.58 -3.11 8.94
C ARG A 411 16.76 -3.71 8.18
N GLU A 412 17.23 -4.91 8.56
CA GLU A 412 18.31 -5.60 7.86
C GLU A 412 17.93 -5.91 6.40
N PHE A 413 16.69 -6.36 6.16
CA PHE A 413 16.19 -6.55 4.81
C PHE A 413 16.15 -5.23 4.01
N MET A 414 15.74 -4.11 4.64
CA MET A 414 15.76 -2.79 4.00
C MET A 414 17.20 -2.33 3.68
N ASP A 415 18.15 -2.54 4.58
CA ASP A 415 19.58 -2.27 4.37
C ASP A 415 20.12 -3.07 3.18
N MET A 416 19.74 -4.35 3.06
CA MET A 416 20.10 -5.20 1.93
C MET A 416 19.60 -4.63 0.60
N VAL A 417 18.34 -4.18 0.54
CA VAL A 417 17.76 -3.60 -0.68
C VAL A 417 18.42 -2.25 -1.04
N LEU A 418 18.72 -1.41 -0.03
CA LEU A 418 19.34 -0.09 -0.24
C LEU A 418 20.81 -0.17 -0.64
N SER A 419 21.58 -1.09 -0.07
CA SER A 419 23.04 -1.18 -0.23
C SER A 419 23.51 -1.70 -1.59
N ALA A 420 22.63 -2.33 -2.37
CA ALA A 420 23.01 -3.00 -3.60
C ALA A 420 23.56 -2.09 -4.74
N SER A 421 23.47 -0.77 -4.64
CA SER A 421 23.79 0.17 -5.75
C SER A 421 25.27 0.49 -5.99
N THR A 422 26.25 -0.27 -5.48
CA THR A 422 27.66 0.19 -5.43
C THR A 422 28.64 -0.48 -6.41
N THR A 423 28.21 -1.42 -7.26
CA THR A 423 29.15 -2.41 -7.83
C THR A 423 29.58 -2.27 -9.28
N THR A 424 29.21 -1.22 -10.03
CA THR A 424 29.84 -0.97 -11.35
C THR A 424 30.81 0.22 -11.29
N PRO A 425 32.10 -0.02 -10.96
CA PRO A 425 33.13 0.97 -11.26
C PRO A 425 33.17 1.17 -12.77
N SER A 426 32.71 2.32 -13.23
CA SER A 426 32.92 2.78 -14.60
C SER A 426 34.42 2.74 -14.88
N ALA A 427 34.83 1.93 -15.87
CA ALA A 427 36.22 1.58 -16.15
C ALA A 427 37.10 2.76 -16.65
N SER A 428 36.62 4.01 -16.62
CA SER A 428 37.24 5.13 -17.34
C SER A 428 37.91 6.21 -16.49
N SER A 429 38.01 6.08 -15.14
CA SER A 429 38.72 7.10 -14.32
C SER A 429 39.51 6.49 -13.15
N PRO A 430 40.85 6.40 -13.25
CA PRO A 430 41.72 5.81 -12.22
C PRO A 430 42.18 6.77 -11.09
N THR A 431 41.52 7.91 -10.84
CA THR A 431 42.02 8.91 -9.86
C THR A 431 41.14 9.00 -8.59
N SER A 432 41.63 8.38 -7.50
CA SER A 432 41.26 8.47 -6.06
C SER A 432 39.79 8.16 -5.68
N THR A 433 39.39 6.98 -5.17
CA THR A 433 39.71 6.23 -3.90
C THR A 433 39.09 6.78 -2.61
N SER A 434 37.77 6.91 -2.57
CA SER A 434 36.99 6.55 -1.38
C SER A 434 35.75 5.79 -1.83
N ILE A 435 35.60 4.52 -1.40
CA ILE A 435 34.38 3.75 -1.65
C ILE A 435 33.30 4.39 -0.77
N PRO A 436 32.19 4.91 -1.35
CA PRO A 436 31.11 5.45 -0.55
C PRO A 436 30.57 4.35 0.39
N ALA A 437 30.39 4.69 1.67
CA ALA A 437 29.83 3.76 2.64
C ALA A 437 28.46 3.23 2.14
N PRO A 438 28.13 1.96 2.38
CA PRO A 438 26.85 1.40 1.94
C PRO A 438 25.70 2.20 2.55
N LYS A 439 24.74 2.57 1.70
CA LYS A 439 23.54 3.28 2.13
C LYS A 439 22.75 2.39 3.09
N ARG A 440 22.45 2.91 4.28
CA ARG A 440 21.61 2.26 5.29
C ARG A 440 20.22 2.90 5.34
N CYS A 441 19.24 2.10 5.72
CA CYS A 441 17.89 2.48 6.09
C CYS A 441 17.95 3.47 7.25
N THR A 442 17.24 4.59 7.11
CA THR A 442 17.09 5.55 8.20
C THR A 442 15.94 5.14 9.13
N VAL A 443 15.92 5.67 10.35
CA VAL A 443 14.85 5.39 11.32
C VAL A 443 13.49 5.79 10.75
N GLU A 444 13.44 6.93 10.05
CA GLU A 444 12.22 7.46 9.44
C GLU A 444 11.70 6.56 8.31
N GLN A 445 12.60 5.90 7.56
CA GLN A 445 12.19 4.95 6.52
C GLN A 445 11.56 3.69 7.14
N GLU A 446 12.16 3.16 8.21
CA GLU A 446 11.60 2.02 8.94
C GLU A 446 10.24 2.36 9.55
N GLU A 447 10.12 3.51 10.21
CA GLU A 447 8.85 3.96 10.79
C GLU A 447 7.75 4.10 9.75
N ARG A 448 8.07 4.61 8.55
CA ARG A 448 7.12 4.67 7.43
C ARG A 448 6.69 3.28 6.96
N VAL A 449 7.63 2.34 6.79
CA VAL A 449 7.30 0.96 6.39
C VAL A 449 6.39 0.31 7.42
N TYR A 450 6.70 0.46 8.70
CA TYR A 450 5.86 -0.05 9.79
C TYR A 450 4.46 0.57 9.75
N TRP A 451 4.36 1.89 9.63
CA TRP A 451 3.08 2.60 9.58
C TRP A 451 2.23 2.18 8.36
N TYR A 452 2.86 2.02 7.19
CA TYR A 452 2.18 1.50 6.01
C TYR A 452 1.61 0.11 6.21
N ARG A 453 2.35 -0.77 6.91
CA ARG A 453 1.86 -2.10 7.25
C ARG A 453 0.66 -2.05 8.19
N VAL A 454 0.72 -1.20 9.22
CA VAL A 454 -0.38 -1.02 10.18
C VAL A 454 -1.69 -0.63 9.50
N ILE A 455 -1.62 0.17 8.43
CA ILE A 455 -2.81 0.66 7.72
C ILE A 455 -3.20 -0.24 6.55
N GLY A 456 -2.23 -0.83 5.85
CA GLY A 456 -2.47 -1.65 4.68
C GLY A 456 -2.94 -3.06 5.00
N SER A 457 -2.45 -3.66 6.10
CA SER A 457 -2.84 -5.02 6.51
C SER A 457 -4.35 -5.16 6.78
N PRO A 458 -5.01 -4.29 7.56
CA PRO A 458 -6.47 -4.34 7.74
C PRO A 458 -7.23 -4.31 6.42
N MET A 459 -6.82 -3.43 5.51
CA MET A 459 -7.49 -3.26 4.21
C MET A 459 -7.41 -4.54 3.37
N LEU A 460 -6.23 -5.17 3.30
CA LEU A 460 -6.08 -6.44 2.58
C LEU A 460 -6.83 -7.58 3.29
N SER A 461 -6.72 -7.67 4.62
CA SER A 461 -7.42 -8.69 5.41
C SER A 461 -8.93 -8.63 5.22
N GLN A 462 -9.53 -7.44 5.22
CA GLN A 462 -10.96 -7.24 4.95
C GLN A 462 -11.36 -7.77 3.56
N ILE A 463 -10.54 -7.51 2.55
CA ILE A 463 -10.81 -8.00 1.20
C ILE A 463 -10.76 -9.50 1.16
N LEU A 464 -9.73 -10.10 1.80
CA LEU A 464 -9.47 -11.53 1.89
C LEU A 464 -10.54 -12.28 2.70
N SER A 465 -11.10 -11.69 3.74
CA SER A 465 -12.21 -12.30 4.49
C SER A 465 -13.53 -12.18 3.73
N GLY A 466 -13.79 -11.02 3.11
CA GLY A 466 -15.03 -10.74 2.39
C GLY A 466 -15.19 -11.41 1.02
N ARG A 467 -14.18 -12.15 0.54
CA ARG A 467 -14.20 -12.81 -0.78
C ARG A 467 -14.41 -11.86 -1.97
N HIS A 468 -14.19 -10.57 -1.77
CA HIS A 468 -14.51 -9.54 -2.76
C HIS A 468 -13.73 -9.69 -4.08
N TRP A 469 -12.52 -10.27 -4.04
CA TRP A 469 -11.69 -10.46 -5.22
C TRP A 469 -12.24 -11.50 -6.22
N LEU A 470 -13.16 -12.37 -5.78
CA LEU A 470 -13.78 -13.38 -6.65
C LEU A 470 -14.72 -12.75 -7.69
N GLU A 471 -15.24 -11.56 -7.39
CA GLU A 471 -16.19 -10.83 -8.24
C GLU A 471 -15.50 -9.85 -9.20
N TRP A 472 -14.19 -9.67 -9.06
CA TRP A 472 -13.46 -8.68 -9.85
C TRP A 472 -13.38 -9.08 -11.32
N GLY A 473 -13.86 -8.18 -12.17
CA GLY A 473 -13.91 -8.36 -13.61
C GLY A 473 -12.55 -8.28 -14.30
N LYS A 474 -12.58 -8.29 -15.63
CA LYS A 474 -11.37 -8.06 -16.43
C LYS A 474 -10.89 -6.64 -16.23
N THR A 475 -9.62 -6.50 -15.88
CA THR A 475 -8.95 -5.21 -15.77
C THR A 475 -8.84 -4.51 -17.13
N SER A 476 -9.21 -3.23 -17.17
CA SER A 476 -8.93 -2.29 -18.25
C SER A 476 -7.64 -1.52 -17.97
N LEU A 477 -6.77 -1.44 -18.99
CA LEU A 477 -5.60 -0.57 -18.98
C LEU A 477 -5.91 0.70 -19.77
N HIS A 478 -5.54 1.84 -19.21
CA HIS A 478 -5.71 3.13 -19.83
C HIS A 478 -4.34 3.77 -20.05
N HIS A 479 -4.08 4.15 -21.31
CA HIS A 479 -2.89 4.91 -21.71
C HIS A 479 -3.19 6.38 -21.98
N ASP A 480 -4.45 6.78 -21.77
CA ASP A 480 -4.85 8.17 -21.89
C ASP A 480 -4.45 8.95 -20.63
N ASN A 481 -4.30 10.25 -20.79
CA ASN A 481 -3.98 11.14 -19.69
C ASN A 481 -5.08 11.03 -18.62
N LEU A 482 -4.69 10.81 -17.35
CA LEU A 482 -5.60 10.75 -16.18
C LEU A 482 -6.62 11.90 -16.15
N TRP A 483 -6.25 13.06 -16.69
CA TRP A 483 -7.08 14.25 -16.67
C TRP A 483 -8.13 14.28 -17.78
N ASP A 484 -7.83 13.75 -18.96
CA ASP A 484 -8.83 13.59 -20.02
C ASP A 484 -9.92 12.61 -19.55
N ILE A 485 -9.52 11.66 -18.73
CA ILE A 485 -10.38 10.70 -18.05
C ILE A 485 -11.24 11.37 -16.97
N LEU A 486 -10.64 12.12 -16.03
CA LEU A 486 -11.39 12.78 -14.97
C LEU A 486 -12.43 13.77 -15.53
N LYS A 487 -12.13 14.39 -16.68
CA LYS A 487 -13.09 15.18 -17.45
C LYS A 487 -14.24 14.33 -17.97
N GLN A 488 -13.96 13.16 -18.54
CA GLN A 488 -15.00 12.24 -19.02
C GLN A 488 -15.86 11.75 -17.86
N ASP A 489 -15.27 11.35 -16.73
CA ASP A 489 -16.01 10.87 -15.56
C ASP A 489 -16.88 11.98 -14.96
N SER A 490 -16.35 13.21 -14.87
CA SER A 490 -17.12 14.38 -14.45
C SER A 490 -18.26 14.71 -15.43
N ALA A 491 -18.03 14.57 -16.73
CA ALA A 491 -19.06 14.80 -17.75
C ALA A 491 -20.13 13.70 -17.75
N ASN A 492 -19.76 12.45 -17.53
CA ASN A 492 -20.66 11.31 -17.50
C ASN A 492 -21.52 11.31 -16.21
N GLY A 493 -20.95 11.74 -15.08
CA GLY A 493 -21.67 11.91 -13.82
C GLY A 493 -22.70 13.04 -13.81
N VAL A 494 -22.73 13.90 -14.84
CA VAL A 494 -23.76 14.95 -15.01
C VAL A 494 -25.02 14.42 -15.71
N ASN A 495 -24.93 13.29 -16.43
CA ASN A 495 -26.05 12.71 -17.16
C ASN A 495 -26.80 11.59 -16.39
N GLY A 496 -26.29 11.17 -15.23
CA GLY A 496 -27.04 10.33 -14.28
C GLY A 496 -27.97 11.20 -13.42
N GLN A 497 -29.26 10.88 -13.38
CA GLN A 497 -30.28 11.63 -12.65
C GLN A 497 -29.87 11.88 -11.17
N GLY A 498 -29.46 13.12 -10.86
CA GLY A 498 -29.02 13.54 -9.53
C GLY A 498 -28.17 14.82 -9.55
N SER A 499 -28.64 15.88 -10.23
CA SER A 499 -27.83 17.03 -10.68
C SER A 499 -27.44 18.08 -9.61
N GLU A 500 -27.42 17.76 -8.32
CA GLU A 500 -26.88 18.68 -7.28
C GLU A 500 -25.64 18.15 -6.53
N GLY A 501 -25.23 16.88 -6.75
CA GLY A 501 -24.12 16.27 -6.00
C GLY A 501 -22.71 16.53 -6.55
N THR A 502 -22.55 16.74 -7.86
CA THR A 502 -21.23 16.53 -8.51
C THR A 502 -20.26 17.72 -8.40
N LYS A 503 -20.77 18.96 -8.37
CA LYS A 503 -19.93 20.12 -7.99
C LYS A 503 -19.50 20.04 -6.51
N ARG A 504 -20.34 19.44 -5.66
CA ARG A 504 -20.02 19.16 -4.26
C ARG A 504 -18.95 18.07 -4.11
N GLY A 505 -18.92 17.07 -4.99
CA GLY A 505 -17.97 15.94 -4.92
C GLY A 505 -16.49 16.33 -5.08
N VAL A 506 -16.17 17.25 -5.99
CA VAL A 506 -14.79 17.76 -6.16
C VAL A 506 -14.40 18.65 -4.97
N ASP A 507 -15.31 19.52 -4.51
CA ASP A 507 -15.08 20.34 -3.30
C ASP A 507 -15.08 19.52 -1.99
N GLU A 508 -15.76 18.38 -1.93
CA GLU A 508 -15.77 17.45 -0.79
C GLU A 508 -14.54 16.54 -0.77
N PHE A 509 -13.99 16.14 -1.93
CA PHE A 509 -12.65 15.55 -1.97
C PHE A 509 -11.62 16.53 -1.36
N LEU A 510 -11.78 17.83 -1.63
CA LEU A 510 -10.95 18.90 -1.07
C LEU A 510 -11.23 19.21 0.41
N LYS A 511 -12.40 18.84 0.95
CA LYS A 511 -12.75 18.98 2.38
C LYS A 511 -12.56 17.69 3.18
N GLY A 512 -12.50 16.52 2.56
CA GLY A 512 -12.36 15.21 3.19
C GLY A 512 -10.98 14.94 3.80
N SER A 513 -10.02 15.86 3.65
CA SER A 513 -8.82 15.93 4.49
C SER A 513 -9.05 16.61 5.84
N ARG A 514 -10.27 17.07 6.13
CA ARG A 514 -10.68 17.56 7.46
C ARG A 514 -11.37 16.45 8.23
N PHE A 515 -10.84 16.15 9.41
CA PHE A 515 -11.60 15.50 10.47
C PHE A 515 -12.83 16.33 10.84
N ASP A 516 -13.90 15.64 11.25
CA ASP A 516 -15.08 16.25 11.87
C ASP A 516 -14.64 17.19 13.02
N PRO A 517 -15.03 18.49 13.01
CA PRO A 517 -14.74 19.41 14.11
C PRO A 517 -15.24 18.93 15.47
N LYS A 518 -16.24 18.02 15.53
CA LYS A 518 -16.75 17.45 16.78
C LYS A 518 -15.74 16.55 17.51
N CYS A 519 -14.72 16.03 16.83
CA CYS A 519 -13.65 15.28 17.49
C CYS A 519 -12.68 16.18 18.29
N LYS A 520 -12.74 17.50 18.14
CA LYS A 520 -11.92 18.44 18.93
C LYS A 520 -12.49 18.78 20.31
N GLU A 521 -13.77 18.50 20.58
CA GLU A 521 -14.40 18.82 21.87
C GLU A 521 -14.08 17.81 22.98
N PHE A 522 -13.50 16.65 22.66
CA PHE A 522 -13.19 15.60 23.65
C PHE A 522 -11.81 15.72 24.31
N LEU A 523 -11.01 16.73 23.96
CA LEU A 523 -9.67 16.95 24.55
C LEU A 523 -9.52 18.39 25.05
N GLY A 524 -10.07 18.64 26.24
CA GLY A 524 -9.59 19.68 27.16
C GLY A 524 -10.41 20.95 27.22
N ALA A 525 -11.25 21.05 28.26
CA ALA A 525 -11.62 22.33 28.85
C ALA A 525 -11.80 22.15 30.36
N ASP A 526 -10.83 22.63 31.13
CA ASP A 526 -11.05 23.05 32.51
C ASP A 526 -10.44 24.44 32.70
N ALA A 527 -11.31 25.38 33.06
CA ALA A 527 -10.97 26.61 33.74
C ALA A 527 -12.15 26.99 34.66
N GLN A 528 -11.97 26.77 35.96
CA GLN A 528 -12.62 27.56 37.02
C GLN A 528 -12.24 29.05 36.80
N GLU A 529 -13.02 30.08 37.12
CA GLU A 529 -13.91 30.30 38.26
C GLU A 529 -14.72 31.61 38.01
N GLY A 530 -15.94 31.73 38.58
CA GLY A 530 -16.49 33.05 38.96
C GLY A 530 -17.91 33.44 38.48
N GLY A 531 -18.91 33.26 39.37
CA GLY A 531 -19.91 34.31 39.64
C GLY A 531 -21.33 34.20 39.05
N GLY A 532 -22.27 33.72 39.86
CA GLY A 532 -23.61 34.32 40.03
C GLY A 532 -24.76 33.87 39.11
N PRO A 533 -26.02 33.73 39.62
CA PRO A 533 -27.07 32.96 38.97
C PRO A 533 -28.06 33.82 38.17
N THR A 534 -28.66 33.27 37.11
CA THR A 534 -30.11 33.44 36.84
C THR A 534 -30.64 32.47 35.76
N LYS A 535 -31.69 31.75 36.17
CA LYS A 535 -32.87 31.23 35.45
C LYS A 535 -32.92 31.31 33.91
N GLY A 536 -33.31 30.18 33.31
CA GLY A 536 -34.01 30.13 32.03
C GLY A 536 -33.99 28.71 31.45
N GLY A 537 -35.05 27.94 31.72
CA GLY A 537 -35.16 26.56 31.24
C GLY A 537 -35.44 26.46 29.74
N PHE A 538 -35.29 25.25 29.21
CA PHE A 538 -36.18 24.72 28.18
C PHE A 538 -36.08 23.18 28.20
N GLU A 539 -37.19 22.56 28.57
CA GLU A 539 -37.48 21.14 28.38
C GLU A 539 -37.74 20.87 26.89
N GLY A 540 -37.48 19.64 26.44
CA GLY A 540 -38.23 19.09 25.31
C GLY A 540 -37.52 18.01 24.50
N LEU A 541 -38.07 16.80 24.62
CA LEU A 541 -38.17 15.72 23.63
C LEU A 541 -37.19 14.55 23.71
N TRP A 542 -37.55 13.63 24.60
CA TRP A 542 -37.41 12.18 24.44
C TRP A 542 -38.74 11.61 23.91
N GLY A 543 -38.69 10.70 22.91
CA GLY A 543 -39.88 9.95 22.48
C GLY A 543 -39.72 9.19 21.15
N LEU A 544 -39.39 7.90 21.26
CA LEU A 544 -39.90 6.74 20.50
C LEU A 544 -40.03 6.81 18.96
N VAL A 545 -39.31 5.91 18.26
CA VAL A 545 -39.92 4.80 17.48
C VAL A 545 -38.95 3.61 17.49
N ASN A 546 -39.45 2.49 18.00
CA ASN A 546 -38.93 1.12 17.85
C ASN A 546 -40.04 0.34 17.11
N GLU A 547 -39.68 -0.81 16.49
CA GLU A 547 -40.44 -1.65 15.53
C GLU A 547 -40.14 -1.32 14.07
N GLY A 548 -39.72 -2.23 13.20
CA GLY A 548 -39.49 -3.68 13.31
C GLY A 548 -39.08 -4.20 11.93
N MET A 549 -38.42 -5.36 11.90
CA MET A 549 -38.49 -6.41 10.87
C MET A 549 -37.26 -7.31 11.02
N GLY A 550 -37.47 -8.45 11.68
CA GLY A 550 -36.58 -9.59 11.55
C GLY A 550 -36.79 -10.23 10.17
N LEU A 551 -35.70 -10.54 9.49
CA LEU A 551 -35.69 -11.54 8.42
C LEU A 551 -34.41 -12.37 8.53
N ASP A 552 -34.65 -13.61 8.95
CA ASP A 552 -33.82 -14.79 8.83
C ASP A 552 -33.39 -15.02 7.38
N TRP A 553 -32.09 -15.25 7.16
CA TRP A 553 -31.52 -15.72 5.90
C TRP A 553 -30.54 -16.86 6.21
N SER A 554 -31.10 -18.03 6.50
CA SER A 554 -30.44 -19.33 6.34
C SER A 554 -31.00 -20.04 5.09
N ASP A 555 -30.13 -20.79 4.41
CA ASP A 555 -30.38 -21.70 3.28
C ASP A 555 -30.64 -21.14 1.87
N ARG A 556 -29.58 -21.18 1.02
CA ARG A 556 -29.56 -21.97 -0.24
C ARG A 556 -28.25 -21.74 -1.01
N CYS A 557 -27.46 -22.81 -1.20
CA CYS A 557 -26.76 -23.11 -2.45
C CYS A 557 -26.31 -24.58 -2.47
N GLN A 558 -27.23 -25.46 -2.89
CA GLN A 558 -26.91 -26.72 -3.57
C GLN A 558 -27.57 -26.67 -4.95
N ASN A 559 -26.76 -26.43 -5.98
CA ASN A 559 -26.77 -27.07 -7.31
C ASN A 559 -25.75 -26.39 -8.22
#